data_AF-A0A920HWU8-F1
#
_entry.id   AF-A0A920HWU8-F1
#
_cell.length_a   1.000
_cell.length_b   1.000
_cell.length_c   1.000
_cell.angle_alpha   90.00
_cell.angle_beta   90.00
_cell.angle_gamma   90.00
#
_symmetry.space_group_name_H-M   'P 1'
#
loop_
_entity.id
_entity.type
_entity.pdbx_description
1 polymer ?
#
loop_
_entity_poly.entity_id
_entity_poly.type
_entity_poly.pdbx_seq_one_letter_code
_entity_poly.pdbx_strand_id
1 'polypeptide(L)'
;MKLLLEITIKSKTEMHNFGIQLAKLFSLGDVITFDGDLGVGKTFLCKSIINNLTKINEVVSPTFNIVQTYPLQEDEEIWHCDFYRINSFEEVEEIGVFEDLKKKLFFLNGQNLNLN
;
A
#
# COMPACT_ATOMS: atom_id res chain seq x y z
N MET A 1 0.67 -13.05 14.20
CA MET A 1 1.74 -12.20 13.62
C MET A 1 2.84 -11.99 14.66
N LYS A 2 4.12 -11.97 14.29
CA LYS A 2 5.24 -11.75 15.22
C LYS A 2 5.73 -10.31 15.09
N LEU A 3 5.88 -9.58 16.20
CA LEU A 3 6.53 -8.27 16.20
C LEU A 3 8.02 -8.44 15.88
N LEU A 4 8.49 -7.75 14.83
CA LEU A 4 9.90 -7.78 14.43
C LEU A 4 10.65 -6.50 14.84
N LEU A 5 9.96 -5.36 14.84
CA LEU A 5 10.56 -4.05 15.06
C LEU A 5 9.50 -3.07 15.55
N GLU A 6 9.90 -2.15 16.43
CA GLU A 6 9.08 -1.02 16.89
C GLU A 6 9.83 0.29 16.63
N ILE A 7 9.14 1.27 16.03
CA ILE A 7 9.71 2.57 15.66
C ILE A 7 8.73 3.66 16.07
N THR A 8 9.23 4.73 16.70
CA THR A 8 8.45 5.93 16.97
C THR A 8 8.70 6.99 15.90
N ILE A 9 7.62 7.52 15.30
CA ILE A 9 7.65 8.57 14.29
C ILE A 9 6.95 9.81 14.84
N LYS A 10 7.62 10.96 14.89
CA LYS A 10 7.12 12.19 15.54
C LYS A 10 6.74 13.31 14.58
N SER A 11 7.01 13.13 13.28
CA SER A 11 6.75 14.16 12.28
C SER A 11 6.42 13.58 10.91
N LYS A 12 5.79 14.39 10.05
CA LYS A 12 5.54 14.03 8.64
C LYS A 12 6.85 13.78 7.88
N THR A 13 7.89 14.55 8.17
CA THR A 13 9.20 14.38 7.55
C THR A 13 9.85 13.05 7.96
N GLU A 14 9.75 12.66 9.23
CA GLU A 14 10.20 11.34 9.68
C GLU A 14 9.40 10.21 9.01
N MET A 15 8.07 10.34 8.92
CA MET A 15 7.22 9.35 8.25
C MET A 15 7.59 9.20 6.77
N HIS A 16 7.86 10.31 6.09
CA HIS A 16 8.29 10.31 4.69
C HIS A 16 9.62 9.59 4.52
N ASN A 17 10.62 9.93 5.34
CA ASN A 17 11.93 9.30 5.30
C ASN A 17 11.86 7.81 5.66
N PHE A 18 11.00 7.45 6.60
CA PHE A 18 10.71 6.06 6.94
C PHE A 18 10.14 5.31 5.73
N GLY A 19 9.16 5.88 5.02
CA GLY A 19 8.63 5.32 3.78
C GLY A 19 9.71 5.08 2.72
N ILE A 20 10.63 6.04 2.52
CA ILE A 20 11.76 5.88 1.58
C ILE A 20 12.66 4.70 1.97
N GLN A 21 12.93 4.52 3.28
CA GLN A 21 13.77 3.42 3.75
C GLN A 21 13.05 2.08 3.62
N LEU A 22 11.76 2.04 3.98
CA LEU A 22 10.93 0.84 3.93
C LEU A 22 10.77 0.33 2.49
N ALA A 23 10.62 1.25 1.53
CA ALA A 23 10.51 0.93 0.10
C ALA A 23 11.66 0.07 -0.44
N LYS A 24 12.86 0.14 0.16
CA LYS A 24 14.03 -0.63 -0.27
C LYS A 24 13.97 -2.11 0.10
N LEU A 25 13.03 -2.49 0.96
CA LEU A 25 12.85 -3.86 1.42
C LEU A 25 11.85 -4.64 0.56
N PHE A 26 11.09 -3.95 -0.29
CA PHE A 26 10.00 -4.53 -1.05
C PHE A 26 10.46 -5.03 -2.41
N SER A 27 9.87 -6.14 -2.84
CA SER A 27 10.07 -6.76 -4.14
C SER A 27 8.72 -7.03 -4.80
N LEU A 28 8.73 -7.24 -6.11
CA LEU A 28 7.52 -7.67 -6.82
C LEU A 28 7.05 -9.01 -6.28
N GLY A 29 5.73 -9.20 -6.24
CA GLY A 29 5.07 -10.31 -5.57
C GLY A 29 4.78 -10.06 -4.09
N ASP A 30 5.37 -9.03 -3.48
CA ASP A 30 5.09 -8.72 -2.07
C ASP A 30 3.69 -8.09 -1.91
N VAL A 31 3.04 -8.48 -0.81
CA VAL A 31 1.79 -7.87 -0.34
C VAL A 31 2.04 -7.22 1.01
N ILE A 32 1.94 -5.89 1.06
CA ILE A 32 2.18 -5.10 2.25
C ILE A 32 0.84 -4.55 2.73
N THR A 33 0.47 -4.93 3.94
CA THR A 33 -0.73 -4.44 4.61
C THR A 33 -0.38 -3.33 5.59
N PHE A 34 -1.14 -2.24 5.53
CA PHE A 34 -1.08 -1.15 6.50
C PHE A 34 -2.35 -1.20 7.33
N ASP A 35 -2.19 -1.52 8.61
CA ASP A 35 -3.28 -1.60 9.58
C ASP A 35 -3.20 -0.47 10.61
N GLY A 36 -4.35 -0.06 11.11
CA GLY A 36 -4.51 1.01 12.09
C GLY A 36 -5.76 1.85 11.84
N ASP A 37 -6.04 2.78 12.75
CA ASP A 37 -7.27 3.58 12.69
C ASP A 37 -7.28 4.61 11.55
N LEU A 38 -8.46 5.22 11.32
CA LEU A 38 -8.59 6.33 10.38
C LEU A 38 -7.74 7.53 10.85
N GLY A 39 -7.01 8.15 9.93
CA GLY A 39 -6.22 9.36 10.23
C GLY A 39 -4.84 9.12 10.84
N VAL A 40 -4.45 7.88 11.16
CA VAL A 40 -3.12 7.56 11.74
C VAL A 40 -1.93 7.75 10.79
N GLY A 41 -2.19 8.02 9.51
CA GLY A 41 -1.15 8.34 8.52
C GLY A 41 -0.82 7.25 7.50
N LYS A 42 -1.58 6.14 7.45
CA LYS A 42 -1.40 5.04 6.47
C LYS A 42 -1.25 5.55 5.02
N THR A 43 -2.22 6.35 4.57
CA THR A 43 -2.19 6.96 3.22
C THR A 43 -0.96 7.81 2.98
N PHE A 44 -0.50 8.57 3.98
CA PHE A 44 0.70 9.40 3.83
C PHE A 44 1.95 8.52 3.65
N LEU A 45 2.05 7.42 4.40
CA LEU A 45 3.14 6.46 4.28
C LEU A 45 3.13 5.78 2.90
N CYS A 46 1.98 5.25 2.44
CA CYS A 46 1.84 4.65 1.10
C CYS A 46 2.26 5.64 0.01
N LYS A 47 1.76 6.88 0.05
CA LYS A 47 2.11 7.92 -0.92
C LYS A 47 3.61 8.19 -0.95
N SER A 48 4.26 8.26 0.21
CA SER A 48 5.70 8.47 0.31
C SER A 48 6.48 7.32 -0.33
N ILE A 49 6.03 6.06 -0.11
CA ILE A 49 6.64 4.87 -0.71
C ILE A 49 6.44 4.85 -2.23
N ILE A 50 5.19 5.01 -2.71
CA ILE A 50 4.84 4.97 -4.13
C ILE A 50 5.57 6.07 -4.90
N ASN A 51 5.56 7.31 -4.38
CA ASN A 51 6.25 8.43 -5.00
C ASN A 51 7.75 8.16 -5.11
N ASN A 52 8.37 7.58 -4.07
CA ASN A 52 9.79 7.25 -4.10
C ASN A 52 10.12 6.17 -5.14
N LEU A 53 9.28 5.15 -5.28
CA LEU A 53 9.49 4.04 -6.22
C LEU A 53 9.21 4.43 -7.67
N THR A 54 8.15 5.20 -7.93
CA THR A 54 7.66 5.51 -9.29
C THR A 54 8.10 6.88 -9.81
N LYS A 55 8.60 7.76 -8.93
CA LYS A 55 8.89 9.18 -9.20
C LYS A 55 7.68 10.02 -9.63
N ILE A 56 6.46 9.52 -9.43
CA ILE A 56 5.21 10.25 -9.74
C ILE A 56 4.93 11.29 -8.66
N ASN A 57 4.90 12.57 -9.04
CA ASN A 57 4.74 13.69 -8.09
C ASN A 57 3.42 13.65 -7.31
N GLU A 58 2.30 13.28 -7.94
CA GLU A 58 0.98 13.32 -7.32
C GLU A 58 0.39 11.92 -7.19
N VAL A 59 0.74 11.24 -6.09
CA VAL A 59 0.12 9.98 -5.71
C VAL A 59 -1.22 10.28 -5.03
N VAL A 60 -2.32 9.97 -5.70
CA VAL A 60 -3.68 10.07 -5.13
C VAL A 60 -3.98 8.86 -4.24
N SER A 61 -4.94 8.98 -3.33
CA SER A 61 -5.38 7.81 -2.55
C SER A 61 -6.53 7.13 -3.31
N PRO A 62 -6.61 5.79 -3.33
CA PRO A 62 -7.75 5.02 -3.83
C PRO A 62 -9.02 5.18 -2.95
N THR A 63 -9.23 6.34 -2.33
CA THR A 63 -10.34 6.57 -1.39
C THR A 63 -11.72 6.50 -2.08
N PHE A 64 -11.79 6.67 -3.40
CA PHE A 64 -13.01 6.51 -4.19
C PHE A 64 -12.92 5.35 -5.20
N ASN A 65 -11.74 5.11 -5.75
CA ASN A 65 -11.47 4.00 -6.64
C ASN A 65 -10.79 2.93 -5.79
N ILE A 66 -11.46 1.81 -5.51
CA ILE A 66 -10.97 0.74 -4.61
C ILE A 66 -9.49 0.38 -4.86
N VAL A 67 -9.05 0.48 -6.13
CA VAL A 67 -7.67 0.31 -6.57
C VAL A 67 -7.21 1.51 -7.39
N GLN A 68 -5.95 1.89 -7.19
CA GLN A 68 -5.19 2.80 -8.03
C GLN A 68 -3.86 2.13 -8.39
N THR A 69 -3.54 2.05 -9.68
CA THR A 69 -2.27 1.48 -10.16
C THR A 69 -1.27 2.58 -10.52
N TYR A 70 0.01 2.25 -10.38
CA TYR A 70 1.12 3.12 -10.73
C TYR A 70 2.21 2.33 -11.46
N PRO A 71 2.66 2.77 -12.65
CA PRO A 71 3.70 2.07 -13.39
C PRO A 71 5.05 2.12 -12.67
N LEU A 72 5.79 1.01 -12.76
CA LEU A 72 7.20 0.92 -12.38
C LEU A 72 8.08 0.81 -13.65
N GLN A 73 8.65 -0.36 -13.93
CA GLN A 73 9.46 -0.65 -15.11
C GLN A 73 8.73 -1.65 -16.01
N GLU A 74 8.84 -1.49 -17.33
CA GLU A 74 8.24 -2.40 -18.31
C GLU A 74 6.74 -2.64 -18.04
N ASP A 75 6.36 -3.88 -17.67
CA ASP A 75 5.00 -4.32 -17.36
C ASP A 75 4.74 -4.50 -15.85
N GLU A 76 5.61 -3.91 -15.01
CA GLU A 76 5.51 -3.94 -13.56
C GLU A 76 4.73 -2.74 -13.02
N GLU A 77 3.98 -2.97 -11.94
CA GLU A 77 3.11 -1.93 -11.36
C GLU A 77 2.95 -2.06 -9.85
N ILE A 78 2.71 -0.92 -9.21
CA ILE A 78 2.24 -0.86 -7.82
C ILE A 78 0.72 -0.81 -7.82
N TRP A 79 0.10 -1.70 -7.06
CA TRP A 79 -1.33 -1.70 -6.78
C TRP A 79 -1.58 -1.12 -5.41
N HIS A 80 -2.04 0.13 -5.36
CA HIS A 80 -2.51 0.74 -4.13
C HIS A 80 -4.00 0.47 -4.00
N CYS A 81 -4.37 -0.35 -3.02
CA CYS A 81 -5.76 -0.67 -2.74
C CYS A 81 -6.18 -0.13 -1.36
N ASP A 82 -7.40 0.35 -1.26
CA ASP A 82 -8.01 0.75 0.01
C ASP A 82 -9.31 -0.03 0.20
N PHE A 83 -9.25 -1.05 1.04
CA PHE A 83 -10.32 -2.01 1.26
C PHE A 83 -11.34 -1.53 2.30
N TYR A 84 -11.27 -0.26 2.72
CA TYR A 84 -12.26 0.33 3.63
C TYR A 84 -13.72 0.18 3.15
N ARG A 85 -13.95 0.06 1.83
CA ARG A 85 -15.29 -0.03 1.23
C ARG A 85 -15.62 -1.39 0.61
N ILE A 86 -14.71 -2.37 0.69
CA ILE A 86 -14.96 -3.72 0.20
C ILE A 86 -15.81 -4.47 1.22
N ASN A 87 -16.92 -5.06 0.78
CA ASN A 87 -17.85 -5.76 1.67
C ASN A 87 -17.75 -7.29 1.58
N SER A 88 -17.02 -7.81 0.59
CA SER A 88 -16.91 -9.24 0.33
C SER A 88 -15.59 -9.60 -0.34
N PHE A 89 -15.18 -10.87 -0.26
CA PHE A 89 -13.97 -11.34 -0.93
C PHE A 89 -14.17 -11.40 -2.45
N GLU A 90 -15.39 -11.70 -2.89
CA GLU A 90 -15.80 -11.72 -4.29
C GLU A 90 -15.54 -10.37 -4.98
N GLU A 91 -15.81 -9.24 -4.31
CA GLU A 91 -15.46 -7.90 -4.82
C GLU A 91 -13.94 -7.75 -5.06
N VAL A 92 -13.08 -8.35 -4.23
CA VAL A 92 -11.62 -8.34 -4.42
C VAL A 92 -11.22 -9.17 -5.63
N GLU A 93 -11.85 -10.33 -5.82
CA GLU A 93 -11.62 -11.21 -6.96
C GLU A 93 -12.04 -10.55 -8.28
N GLU A 94 -13.21 -9.90 -8.33
CA GLU A 94 -13.71 -9.19 -9.51
C GLU A 94 -12.79 -8.05 -9.96
N ILE A 95 -12.07 -7.42 -9.02
CA ILE A 95 -11.09 -6.37 -9.32
C ILE A 95 -9.82 -6.93 -9.96
N GLY A 96 -9.58 -8.25 -9.89
CA GLY A 96 -8.39 -8.90 -10.43
C GLY A 96 -7.13 -8.65 -9.61
N VAL A 97 -7.27 -8.34 -8.31
CA VAL A 97 -6.13 -8.06 -7.42
C VAL A 97 -5.13 -9.22 -7.41
N PHE A 98 -5.60 -10.46 -7.48
CA PHE A 98 -4.74 -11.64 -7.39
C PHE A 98 -4.16 -12.12 -8.74
N GLU A 99 -4.49 -11.45 -9.85
CA GLU A 99 -3.93 -11.80 -11.15
C GLU A 99 -2.47 -11.33 -11.26
N ASP A 100 -1.59 -12.15 -11.84
CA ASP A 100 -0.19 -11.80 -12.15
C ASP A 100 0.62 -11.17 -11.01
N LEU A 101 0.44 -11.67 -9.77
CA LEU A 101 1.13 -11.17 -8.57
C LEU A 101 2.64 -10.95 -8.74
N LYS A 102 3.31 -11.77 -9.53
CA LYS A 102 4.77 -11.71 -9.75
C LYS A 102 5.26 -10.40 -10.39
N LYS A 103 4.37 -9.65 -11.05
CA LYS A 103 4.69 -8.36 -11.69
C LYS A 103 4.19 -7.16 -10.88
N LYS A 104 3.61 -7.41 -9.71
CA LYS A 104 2.87 -6.42 -8.94
C LYS A 104 3.44 -6.27 -7.54
N LEU A 105 3.48 -5.04 -7.05
CA LEU A 105 3.74 -4.74 -5.64
C LEU A 105 2.45 -4.21 -5.02
N PHE A 106 1.93 -4.87 -3.98
CA PHE A 106 0.61 -4.52 -3.42
C PHE A 106 0.73 -3.75 -2.12
N PHE A 107 0.05 -2.61 -2.06
CA PHE A 107 -0.18 -1.84 -0.84
C PHE A 107 -1.66 -1.88 -0.50
N LEU A 108 -1.99 -2.58 0.57
CA LEU A 108 -3.34 -2.75 1.07
C LEU A 108 -3.55 -1.91 2.31
N ASN A 109 -4.34 -0.84 2.18
CA ASN A 109 -4.82 -0.08 3.32
C ASN A 109 -6.11 -0.72 3.85
N GLY A 110 -6.13 -1.01 5.14
CA GLY A 110 -7.31 -1.51 5.83
C GLY A 110 -7.56 -0.81 7.16
N GLN A 111 -8.68 -1.16 7.78
CA GLN A 111 -8.90 -0.99 9.21
C GLN A 111 -9.20 -2.36 9.77
N ASN A 112 -8.43 -2.82 10.77
CA ASN A 112 -8.66 -4.06 11.51
C ASN A 112 -9.26 -5.15 10.61
N LEU A 113 -8.57 -5.46 9.52
CA LEU A 113 -9.01 -6.48 8.58
C LEU A 113 -9.00 -7.82 9.33
N ASN A 114 -10.14 -8.18 9.90
CA ASN A 114 -10.38 -9.50 10.47
C ASN A 114 -10.51 -10.49 9.30
N LEU A 115 -9.39 -10.78 8.65
CA LEU A 115 -9.26 -11.92 7.76
C LEU A 115 -9.21 -13.15 8.67
N ASN A 116 -10.35 -13.82 8.80
CA ASN A 116 -10.47 -15.10 9.50
C ASN A 116 -9.70 -16.20 8.76
#